data_AF-A0A2V9J581-F1
#
_entry.id   AF-A0A2V9J581-F1
#
_cell.length_a   1.000
_cell.length_b   1.000
_cell.length_c   1.000
_cell.angle_alpha   90.00
_cell.angle_beta   90.00
_cell.angle_gamma   90.00
#
_symmetry.space_group_name_H-M   'P 1'
#
loop_
_entity.id
_entity.type
_entity.pdbx_description
1 polymer ?
#
loop_
_entity_poly.entity_id
_entity_poly.type
_entity_poly.pdbx_seq_one_letter_code
_entity_poly.pdbx_strand_id
1 'polypeptide(L)'
;MAILADTGPLYALADQDDQYHEAVTEYVSATRETLIVPGPVVPEVCYLLLAYLGSGAEIGFLRSLADQELLLEHFTVKDLVRAIEILEQYRTARFGMVDATVMAMAERLKIKVVLTLDRRDFGMYRPRHCAAFHLVPDLPPPRSK
;
A
#
# COMPACT_ATOMS: atom_id res chain seq x y z
N MET A 1 -8.22 -6.13 13.61
CA MET A 1 -7.14 -5.17 13.33
C MET A 1 -7.25 -4.70 11.87
N ALA A 2 -6.49 -3.70 11.46
CA ALA A 2 -6.55 -3.17 10.10
C ALA A 2 -5.16 -3.14 9.48
N ILE A 3 -5.11 -3.24 8.16
CA ILE A 3 -3.88 -3.24 7.36
C ILE A 3 -4.01 -2.11 6.34
N LEU A 4 -2.99 -1.26 6.24
CA LEU A 4 -2.91 -0.27 5.17
C LEU A 4 -2.30 -0.91 3.93
N ALA A 5 -3.01 -0.82 2.81
CA ALA A 5 -2.57 -1.35 1.53
C ALA A 5 -1.86 -0.27 0.71
N ASP A 6 -0.67 -0.61 0.26
CA ASP A 6 0.15 0.17 -0.67
C ASP A 6 -0.14 -0.25 -2.14
N THR A 7 0.35 0.53 -3.09
CA THR A 7 0.10 0.34 -4.53
C THR A 7 0.61 -1.00 -5.06
N GLY A 8 1.84 -1.40 -4.68
CA GLY A 8 2.51 -2.58 -5.22
C GLY A 8 1.68 -3.87 -5.07
N PRO A 9 1.24 -4.25 -3.87
CA PRO A 9 0.42 -5.45 -3.68
C PRO A 9 -0.95 -5.37 -4.36
N LEU A 10 -1.58 -4.18 -4.42
CA LEU A 10 -2.87 -4.02 -5.11
C LEU A 10 -2.73 -4.24 -6.62
N TYR A 11 -1.63 -3.78 -7.21
CA TYR A 11 -1.28 -4.10 -8.60
C TYR A 11 -0.99 -5.60 -8.77
N ALA A 12 -0.16 -6.19 -7.90
CA ALA A 12 0.20 -7.61 -7.98
C ALA A 12 -1.00 -8.56 -7.78
N LEU A 13 -2.03 -8.16 -7.05
CA LEU A 13 -3.29 -8.93 -6.97
C LEU A 13 -4.01 -9.01 -8.33
N ALA A 14 -3.92 -7.96 -9.14
CA ALA A 14 -4.60 -7.89 -10.42
C ALA A 14 -3.78 -8.54 -11.56
N ASP A 15 -2.46 -8.47 -11.48
CA ASP A 15 -1.54 -9.04 -12.48
C ASP A 15 -1.17 -10.49 -12.12
N GLN A 16 -1.78 -11.46 -12.81
CA GLN A 16 -1.52 -12.90 -12.56
C GLN A 16 -0.09 -13.33 -12.91
N ASP A 17 0.61 -12.55 -13.74
CA ASP A 17 1.99 -12.81 -14.14
C ASP A 17 3.00 -12.06 -13.25
N ASP A 18 2.55 -11.24 -12.29
CA ASP A 18 3.44 -10.58 -11.34
C ASP A 18 4.15 -11.61 -10.46
N GLN A 19 5.45 -11.45 -10.29
CA GLN A 19 6.29 -12.39 -9.53
C GLN A 19 5.85 -12.57 -8.06
N TYR A 20 5.10 -11.61 -7.51
CA TYR A 20 4.56 -11.64 -6.15
C TYR A 20 3.05 -11.92 -6.10
N HIS A 21 2.39 -12.14 -7.24
CA HIS A 21 0.95 -12.41 -7.32
C HIS A 21 0.50 -13.51 -6.35
N GLU A 22 1.20 -14.64 -6.35
CA GLU A 22 0.88 -15.81 -5.51
C GLU A 22 0.99 -15.45 -4.01
N ALA A 23 2.10 -14.83 -3.60
CA ALA A 23 2.34 -14.47 -2.21
C ALA A 23 1.33 -13.45 -1.68
N VAL A 24 0.95 -12.46 -2.50
CA VAL A 24 -0.05 -11.46 -2.11
C VAL A 24 -1.45 -12.08 -2.07
N THR A 25 -1.81 -12.88 -3.08
CA THR A 25 -3.11 -13.56 -3.15
C THR A 25 -3.32 -14.52 -1.97
N GLU A 26 -2.30 -15.32 -1.63
CA GLU A 26 -2.35 -16.23 -0.48
C GLU A 26 -2.59 -15.45 0.82
N TYR A 27 -1.85 -14.35 1.03
CA TYR A 27 -2.01 -13.53 2.23
C TYR A 27 -3.38 -12.86 2.32
N VAL A 28 -3.86 -12.27 1.22
CA VAL A 28 -5.16 -11.59 1.17
C VAL A 28 -6.32 -12.58 1.34
N SER A 29 -6.18 -13.80 0.81
CA SER A 29 -7.18 -14.86 0.99
C SER A 29 -7.21 -15.41 2.41
N ALA A 30 -6.07 -15.42 3.11
CA ALA A 30 -5.94 -15.97 4.45
C ALA A 30 -6.27 -14.95 5.56
N THR A 31 -6.07 -13.65 5.30
CA THR A 31 -6.30 -12.60 6.30
C THR A 31 -7.78 -12.38 6.55
N ARG A 32 -8.14 -12.15 7.82
CA ARG A 32 -9.48 -11.69 8.23
C ARG A 32 -9.47 -10.21 8.63
N GLU A 33 -8.33 -9.56 8.47
CA GLU A 33 -8.14 -8.16 8.83
C GLU A 33 -8.66 -7.26 7.72
N THR A 34 -9.16 -6.09 8.09
CA THR A 34 -9.68 -5.12 7.13
C THR A 34 -8.53 -4.49 6.33
N LEU A 35 -8.58 -4.61 5.01
CA LEU A 35 -7.68 -3.91 4.10
C LEU A 35 -8.20 -2.48 3.86
N ILE A 36 -7.39 -1.49 4.23
CA ILE A 36 -7.68 -0.08 4.04
C ILE A 36 -6.77 0.46 2.93
N VAL A 37 -7.38 0.99 1.88
CA VAL A 37 -6.70 1.65 0.76
C VAL A 37 -6.67 3.16 1.01
N PRO A 38 -5.48 3.76 1.17
CA PRO A 38 -5.33 5.21 1.23
C PRO A 38 -5.84 5.89 -0.05
N GLY A 39 -6.55 7.00 0.09
CA GLY A 39 -7.02 7.80 -1.05
C GLY A 39 -5.94 8.12 -2.11
N PRO A 40 -4.69 8.47 -1.74
CA PRO A 40 -3.62 8.71 -2.72
C PRO A 40 -3.13 7.47 -3.46
N VAL A 41 -3.34 6.26 -2.94
CA VAL A 41 -2.97 4.99 -3.57
C VAL A 41 -3.92 4.65 -4.72
N VAL A 42 -5.21 5.00 -4.59
CA VAL A 42 -6.23 4.72 -5.62
C VAL A 42 -5.82 5.22 -7.02
N PRO A 43 -5.49 6.50 -7.25
CA PRO A 43 -5.12 6.97 -8.59
C PRO A 43 -3.82 6.34 -9.11
N GLU A 44 -2.88 5.97 -8.24
CA GLU A 44 -1.65 5.30 -8.65
C GLU A 44 -1.92 3.87 -9.12
N VAL A 45 -2.74 3.11 -8.39
CA VAL A 45 -3.21 1.78 -8.79
C VAL A 45 -3.99 1.87 -10.10
N CYS A 46 -4.97 2.77 -10.22
CA CYS A 46 -5.74 2.94 -11.45
C CYS A 46 -4.84 3.25 -12.66
N TYR A 47 -3.87 4.15 -12.49
CA TYR A 47 -2.92 4.50 -13.54
C TYR A 47 -2.11 3.28 -14.01
N LEU A 48 -1.58 2.48 -13.08
CA LEU A 48 -0.82 1.26 -13.40
C LEU A 48 -1.69 0.19 -14.06
N LEU A 49 -2.88 -0.09 -13.50
CA LEU A 49 -3.79 -1.08 -14.06
C LEU A 49 -4.21 -0.71 -15.48
N LEU A 50 -4.58 0.55 -15.72
CA LEU A 50 -4.96 1.01 -17.05
C LEU A 50 -3.79 0.91 -18.04
N ALA A 51 -2.58 1.29 -17.61
CA ALA A 51 -1.39 1.30 -18.46
C ALA A 51 -0.91 -0.10 -18.86
N TYR A 52 -1.00 -1.09 -17.95
CA TYR A 52 -0.36 -2.40 -18.14
C TYR A 52 -1.34 -3.56 -18.29
N LEU A 53 -2.52 -3.50 -17.67
CA LEU A 53 -3.53 -4.58 -17.67
C LEU A 53 -4.84 -4.21 -18.39
N GLY A 54 -5.01 -2.92 -18.72
CA GLY A 54 -6.17 -2.38 -19.43
C GLY A 54 -7.35 -2.00 -18.53
N SER A 55 -8.37 -1.41 -19.15
CA SER A 55 -9.52 -0.82 -18.44
C SER A 55 -10.35 -1.82 -17.65
N GLY A 56 -10.37 -3.09 -18.05
CA GLY A 56 -11.07 -4.14 -17.30
C GLY A 56 -10.51 -4.32 -15.89
N ALA A 57 -9.19 -4.29 -15.74
CA ALA A 57 -8.52 -4.42 -14.44
C ALA A 57 -8.78 -3.19 -13.55
N GLU A 58 -8.71 -1.99 -14.12
CA GLU A 58 -9.04 -0.74 -13.42
C GLU A 58 -10.49 -0.75 -12.90
N ILE A 59 -11.45 -1.11 -13.75
CA ILE A 59 -12.87 -1.21 -13.37
C ILE A 59 -13.07 -2.26 -12.27
N GLY A 60 -12.38 -3.40 -12.36
CA GLY A 60 -12.40 -4.43 -11.32
C GLY A 60 -11.96 -3.90 -9.95
N PHE A 61 -10.82 -3.21 -9.91
CA PHE A 61 -10.32 -2.58 -8.67
C PHE A 61 -11.31 -1.55 -8.10
N LEU A 62 -11.87 -0.68 -8.95
CA LEU A 62 -12.86 0.31 -8.51
C LEU A 62 -14.15 -0.33 -7.98
N ARG A 63 -14.56 -1.48 -8.54
CA ARG A 63 -15.68 -2.26 -8.01
C ARG A 63 -15.38 -2.83 -6.62
N SER A 64 -14.19 -3.40 -6.39
CA SER A 64 -13.81 -3.88 -5.06
C SER A 64 -13.83 -2.78 -3.99
N LEU A 65 -13.51 -1.54 -4.34
CA LEU A 65 -13.68 -0.38 -3.44
C LEU A 65 -15.17 -0.04 -3.23
N ALA A 66 -15.96 -0.01 -4.31
CA ALA A 66 -17.39 0.34 -4.25
C ALA A 66 -18.22 -0.69 -3.47
N ASP A 67 -17.87 -1.98 -3.61
CA ASP A 67 -18.51 -3.11 -2.95
C ASP A 67 -17.97 -3.34 -1.52
N GLN A 68 -17.04 -2.50 -1.06
CA GLN A 68 -16.42 -2.53 0.28
C GLN A 68 -15.63 -3.82 0.57
N GLU A 69 -15.17 -4.53 -0.46
CA GLU A 69 -14.18 -5.60 -0.31
C GLU A 69 -12.84 -5.03 0.18
N LEU A 70 -12.52 -3.81 -0.29
CA LEU A 70 -11.44 -2.96 0.17
C LEU A 70 -12.03 -1.66 0.73
N LEU A 71 -11.61 -1.24 1.92
CA LEU A 71 -12.11 0.01 2.50
C LEU A 71 -11.27 1.21 2.05
N LEU A 72 -11.92 2.18 1.41
CA LEU A 72 -11.29 3.45 1.07
C LEU A 72 -11.24 4.38 2.30
N GLU A 73 -10.04 4.86 2.65
CA GLU A 73 -9.86 5.91 3.66
C GLU A 73 -9.25 7.16 3.01
N HIS A 74 -9.88 8.32 3.22
CA HIS A 74 -9.36 9.59 2.72
C HIS A 74 -8.28 10.14 3.65
N PHE A 75 -7.19 10.61 3.06
CA PHE A 75 -6.20 11.39 3.78
C PHE A 75 -6.75 12.79 4.11
N THR A 76 -6.25 13.36 5.20
CA THR A 76 -6.63 14.68 5.70
C THR A 76 -5.50 15.69 5.49
N VAL A 77 -5.79 16.97 5.68
CA VAL A 77 -4.73 18.00 5.70
C VAL A 77 -3.69 17.72 6.80
N LYS A 78 -4.08 17.09 7.92
CA LYS A 78 -3.14 16.68 8.96
C LYS A 78 -2.17 15.60 8.47
N ASP A 79 -2.66 14.66 7.66
CA ASP A 79 -1.83 13.64 7.04
C ASP A 79 -0.86 14.26 6.03
N LEU A 80 -1.32 15.27 5.26
CA LEU A 80 -0.45 16.00 4.33
C LEU A 80 0.66 16.77 5.05
N VAL A 81 0.33 17.50 6.12
CA VAL A 81 1.34 18.17 6.96
C VAL A 81 2.35 17.16 7.47
N ARG A 82 1.88 16.01 7.95
CA ARG A 82 2.77 14.95 8.43
C ARG A 82 3.60 14.33 7.31
N ALA A 83 3.05 14.13 6.13
CA ALA A 83 3.79 13.64 4.96
C ALA A 83 4.92 14.60 4.57
N ILE A 84 4.70 15.91 4.63
CA ILE A 84 5.75 16.91 4.39
C ILE A 84 6.88 16.76 5.41
N GLU A 85 6.57 16.66 6.71
CA GLU A 85 7.59 16.43 7.75
C GLU A 85 8.39 15.14 7.50
N ILE A 86 7.73 14.09 7.03
CA ILE A 86 8.38 12.81 6.69
C ILE A 86 9.32 13.01 5.51
N LEU A 87 8.89 13.67 4.44
CA LEU A 87 9.71 13.92 3.26
C LEU A 87 10.91 14.83 3.58
N GLU A 88 10.74 15.81 4.47
CA GLU A 88 11.85 16.64 4.97
C GLU A 88 12.86 15.81 5.79
N GLN A 89 12.36 14.95 6.68
CA GLN A 89 13.20 14.08 7.51
C GLN A 89 13.98 13.05 6.68
N TYR A 90 13.38 12.52 5.61
CA TYR A 90 13.95 11.50 4.74
C TYR A 90 14.28 12.04 3.33
N ARG A 91 14.75 13.29 3.25
CA ARG A 91 15.00 14.01 1.98
C ARG A 91 15.91 13.33 0.96
N THR A 92 16.71 12.34 1.37
CA THR A 92 17.60 11.56 0.50
C THR A 92 17.03 10.19 0.13
N ALA A 93 15.89 9.80 0.72
CA ALA A 93 15.17 8.60 0.35
C ALA A 93 14.54 8.76 -1.03
N ARG A 94 14.14 7.63 -1.63
CA ARG A 94 13.57 7.59 -2.99
C ARG A 94 12.05 7.47 -3.00
N PHE A 95 11.40 7.56 -1.83
CA PHE A 95 9.95 7.48 -1.71
C PHE A 95 9.29 8.85 -1.86
N GLY A 96 8.04 8.84 -2.32
CA GLY A 96 7.29 10.03 -2.75
C GLY A 96 6.13 10.41 -1.84
N MET A 97 5.26 11.27 -2.36
CA MET A 97 4.07 11.76 -1.65
C MET A 97 3.12 10.63 -1.25
N VAL A 98 2.91 9.62 -2.12
CA VAL A 98 2.03 8.49 -1.83
C VAL A 98 2.54 7.74 -0.61
N ASP A 99 3.78 7.27 -0.63
CA ASP A 99 4.42 6.56 0.49
C ASP A 99 4.36 7.36 1.79
N ALA A 100 4.78 8.63 1.75
CA ALA A 100 4.79 9.50 2.92
C ALA A 100 3.37 9.71 3.49
N THR A 101 2.34 9.72 2.63
CA THR A 101 0.96 9.82 3.08
C THR A 101 0.46 8.49 3.66
N VAL A 102 0.83 7.34 3.10
CA VAL A 102 0.54 6.03 3.72
C VAL A 102 1.15 5.95 5.12
N MET A 103 2.42 6.37 5.26
CA MET A 103 3.13 6.43 6.54
C MET A 103 2.42 7.36 7.54
N ALA A 104 2.03 8.56 7.11
CA ALA A 104 1.30 9.52 7.94
C ALA A 104 -0.07 8.99 8.39
N MET A 105 -0.82 8.38 7.47
CA MET A 105 -2.12 7.78 7.78
C MET A 105 -1.97 6.61 8.75
N ALA A 106 -0.92 5.79 8.61
CA ALA A 106 -0.61 4.71 9.57
C ALA A 106 -0.39 5.27 10.98
N GLU A 107 0.32 6.40 11.12
CA GLU A 107 0.52 7.07 12.41
C GLU A 107 -0.78 7.63 13.01
N ARG A 108 -1.63 8.24 12.19
CA ARG A 108 -2.94 8.78 12.62
C ARG A 108 -3.88 7.67 13.07
N LEU A 109 -4.00 6.62 12.26
CA LEU A 109 -4.92 5.50 12.48
C LEU A 109 -4.39 4.46 13.47
N LYS A 110 -3.13 4.63 13.94
CA LYS A 110 -2.44 3.68 14.83
C LYS A 110 -2.34 2.27 14.23
N ILE A 111 -2.30 2.18 12.90
CA ILE A 111 -2.14 0.93 12.17
C ILE A 111 -0.66 0.58 12.11
N LYS A 112 -0.31 -0.63 12.54
CA LYS A 112 1.09 -1.09 12.59
C LYS A 112 1.46 -1.99 11.40
N VAL A 113 0.47 -2.45 10.64
CA VAL A 113 0.65 -3.43 9.57
C VAL A 113 0.46 -2.75 8.22
N VAL A 114 1.42 -2.90 7.32
CA VAL A 114 1.39 -2.35 5.97
C VAL A 114 1.54 -3.50 4.98
N LEU A 115 0.55 -3.68 4.12
CA LEU A 115 0.63 -4.55 2.96
C LEU A 115 1.40 -3.79 1.87
N THR A 116 2.67 -4.13 1.66
CA THR A 116 3.55 -3.46 0.68
C THR A 116 4.57 -4.43 0.08
N LEU A 117 4.97 -4.17 -1.17
CA LEU A 117 6.12 -4.82 -1.79
C LEU A 117 7.42 -4.02 -1.60
N ASP A 118 7.32 -2.73 -1.23
CA ASP A 118 8.48 -1.89 -0.94
C ASP A 118 8.99 -2.13 0.49
N ARG A 119 9.92 -3.09 0.59
CA ARG A 119 10.59 -3.41 1.84
C ARG A 119 11.64 -2.39 2.25
N ARG A 120 12.14 -1.58 1.31
CA ARG A 120 13.21 -0.62 1.57
C ARG A 120 12.65 0.60 2.28
N ASP A 121 11.66 1.24 1.69
CA ASP A 121 11.22 2.56 2.11
C ASP A 121 10.37 2.47 3.38
N PHE A 122 9.40 1.53 3.42
CA PHE A 122 8.63 1.25 4.64
C PHE A 122 9.45 0.57 5.73
N GLY A 123 10.50 -0.18 5.38
CA GLY A 123 11.40 -0.83 6.34
C GLY A 123 12.39 0.13 6.99
N MET A 124 12.77 1.21 6.29
CA MET A 124 13.63 2.27 6.81
C MET A 124 12.87 3.24 7.73
N TYR A 125 11.62 3.55 7.40
CA TYR A 125 10.82 4.52 8.16
C TYR A 125 10.57 4.07 9.61
N ARG A 126 10.58 5.02 10.54
CA ARG A 126 10.30 4.79 11.98
C ARG A 126 9.07 5.60 12.41
N PRO A 127 7.88 4.96 12.51
CA PRO A 127 6.64 5.65 12.83
C PRO A 127 6.56 6.06 14.31
N ARG A 128 5.81 7.12 14.61
CA ARG A 128 5.67 7.65 15.98
C ARG A 128 4.95 6.72 16.98
N HIS A 129 4.16 5.75 16.52
CA HIS A 129 3.31 4.90 17.37
C HIS A 129 3.79 3.45 17.53
N CYS A 130 4.87 3.05 16.86
CA CYS A 130 5.49 1.73 17.03
C CYS A 130 6.98 1.76 16.65
N ALA A 131 7.73 0.74 17.06
CA ALA A 131 9.18 0.69 16.79
C ALA A 131 9.50 0.58 15.28
N ALA A 132 8.67 -0.17 14.55
CA ALA A 132 8.70 -0.33 13.10
C ALA A 132 7.32 -0.80 12.61
N PHE A 133 7.06 -0.67 11.31
CA PHE A 133 5.91 -1.33 10.69
C PHE A 133 6.14 -2.84 10.59
N HIS A 134 5.05 -3.60 10.72
CA HIS A 134 4.99 -4.99 10.31
C HIS A 134 4.60 -5.02 8.82
N LEU A 135 5.55 -5.41 7.96
CA LEU A 135 5.34 -5.44 6.52
C LEU A 135 4.87 -6.81 6.09
N VAL A 136 3.79 -6.87 5.32
CA VAL A 136 3.15 -8.11 4.86
C VAL A 136 2.94 -8.09 3.34
N PRO A 137 2.84 -9.25 2.67
CA PRO A 137 3.12 -10.61 3.17
C PRO A 137 4.62 -10.80 3.47
N ASP A 138 5.05 -11.97 3.93
CA ASP A 138 6.48 -12.31 3.78
C ASP A 138 6.75 -12.58 2.30
N LEU A 139 7.78 -11.93 1.73
CA LEU A 139 8.07 -12.06 0.30
C LEU A 139 9.09 -13.18 0.04
N PRO A 140 8.87 -14.01 -0.99
CA PRO A 140 9.92 -14.89 -1.48
C PRO A 140 11.09 -14.06 -2.02
N PRO A 141 12.32 -14.61 -2.04
CA PRO A 141 13.43 -13.96 -2.70
C PRO A 141 13.08 -13.69 -4.17
N PRO A 142 13.54 -12.57 -4.75
CA PRO A 142 13.24 -12.24 -6.14
C PRO A 142 13.72 -13.36 -7.05
N ARG A 143 12.87 -13.78 -7.99
CA ARG A 143 13.25 -14.78 -9.00
C ARG A 143 14.43 -14.22 -9.79
N SER A 144 15.55 -14.93 -9.82
CA SER A 144 16.67 -14.57 -10.69
C SER A 144 16.18 -14.58 -12.14
N LYS A 145 16.29 -13.44 -12.83
CA LYS A 145 16.12 -13.39 -14.29
C LYS A 145 17.24 -14.15 -14.98
#